data_AF-A0A348S3Z3-F1
#
_entry.id   AF-A0A348S3Z3-F1
#
_cell.length_a   1.000
_cell.length_b   1.000
_cell.length_c   1.000
_cell.angle_alpha   90.00
_cell.angle_beta   90.00
_cell.angle_gamma   90.00
#
_symmetry.space_group_name_H-M   'P 1'
#
loop_
_entity.id
_entity.type
_entity.pdbx_description
1 polymer ?
#
loop_
_entity_poly.entity_id
_entity_poly.type
_entity_poly.pdbx_seq_one_letter_code
_entity_poly.pdbx_strand_id
1 'polypeptide(L)'
;MQVQTPYALMHSEDRKKWIITTWERCLRSWANPPVPCMRSDPQFPDLEPGESHRIKGWVWFYDGEGVDAELKRLSRTHFLPMPGEVSP
;
A
#
# COMPACT_ATOMS: atom_id res chain seq x y z
N MET A 1 -2.87 0.27 -14.31
CA MET A 1 -2.79 0.66 -12.88
C MET A 1 -4.01 0.12 -12.16
N GLN A 2 -3.85 -0.35 -10.93
CA GLN A 2 -4.92 -0.89 -10.07
C GLN A 2 -4.74 -0.33 -8.65
N VAL A 3 -5.85 -0.01 -7.99
CA VAL A 3 -5.86 0.48 -6.60
C VAL A 3 -6.86 -0.32 -5.78
N GLN A 4 -6.41 -0.80 -4.63
CA GLN A 4 -7.21 -1.55 -3.68
C GLN A 4 -6.67 -1.26 -2.28
N THR A 5 -7.27 -0.31 -1.56
CA THR A 5 -6.81 0.10 -0.23
C THR A 5 -6.53 -1.12 0.67
N PRO A 6 -5.34 -1.21 1.30
CA PRO A 6 -4.27 -0.20 1.38
C PRO A 6 -3.24 -0.21 0.23
N TYR A 7 -3.40 -1.06 -0.77
CA TYR A 7 -2.45 -1.26 -1.87
C TYR A 7 -2.67 -0.32 -3.06
N ALA A 8 -1.56 0.19 -3.61
CA ALA A 8 -1.50 0.80 -4.93
C ALA A 8 -0.54 0.01 -5.83
N LEU A 9 -1.01 -0.33 -7.04
CA LEU A 9 -0.36 -1.27 -7.93
C LEU A 9 -0.17 -0.71 -9.34
N MET A 10 0.99 -1.01 -9.92
CA MET A 10 1.28 -0.80 -11.33
C MET A 10 1.66 -2.13 -11.96
N HIS A 11 1.33 -2.30 -13.24
CA HIS A 11 1.63 -3.51 -13.98
C HIS A 11 2.26 -3.21 -15.35
N SER A 12 3.03 -4.15 -15.86
CA SER A 12 3.41 -4.22 -17.28
C SER A 12 2.17 -4.36 -18.17
N GLU A 13 2.31 -4.08 -19.46
CA GLU A 13 1.21 -4.13 -20.43
C GLU A 13 0.50 -5.50 -20.45
N ASP A 14 1.27 -6.58 -20.38
CA ASP A 14 0.79 -7.97 -20.34
C ASP A 14 0.22 -8.42 -18.99
N ARG A 15 0.24 -7.54 -17.96
CA ARG A 15 -0.21 -7.82 -16.59
C ARG A 15 0.51 -8.99 -15.91
N LYS A 16 1.77 -9.22 -16.25
CA LYS A 16 2.60 -10.26 -15.63
C LYS A 16 3.59 -9.72 -14.61
N LYS A 17 4.05 -8.48 -14.75
CA LYS A 17 5.00 -7.86 -13.82
C LYS A 17 4.31 -6.75 -13.07
N TRP A 18 4.41 -6.76 -11.75
CA TRP A 18 3.70 -5.85 -10.86
C TRP A 18 4.64 -5.18 -9.88
N ILE A 19 4.41 -3.89 -9.65
CA ILE A 19 4.94 -3.14 -8.50
C ILE A 19 3.76 -2.93 -7.56
N ILE A 20 3.89 -3.40 -6.32
CA ILE A 20 2.87 -3.29 -5.28
C ILE A 20 3.44 -2.42 -4.16
N THR A 21 2.72 -1.37 -3.78
CA THR A 21 3.12 -0.47 -2.68
C THR A 21 2.01 -0.38 -1.65
N THR A 22 2.40 -0.33 -0.37
CA THR A 22 1.48 -0.11 0.75
C THR A 22 2.22 0.52 1.93
N TRP A 23 1.48 1.20 2.81
CA TRP A 23 1.97 1.73 4.08
C TRP A 23 0.98 1.40 5.18
N GLU A 24 1.46 1.24 6.42
CA GLU A 24 0.61 1.21 7.60
C GLU A 24 -0.21 2.51 7.66
N ARG A 25 -1.41 2.42 8.25
CA ARG A 25 -2.33 3.54 8.42
C ARG A 25 -2.70 4.22 7.11
N CYS A 26 -2.82 3.46 6.03
CA CYS A 26 -3.24 3.98 4.74
C CYS A 26 -4.71 4.45 4.81
N LEU A 27 -4.94 5.76 4.72
CA LEU A 27 -6.27 6.34 4.71
C LEU A 27 -6.98 6.04 3.38
N ARG A 28 -6.24 6.17 2.27
CA ARG A 28 -6.74 5.87 0.93
C ARG A 28 -5.60 5.51 0.00
N SER A 29 -5.85 4.52 -0.85
CA SER A 29 -5.05 4.31 -2.05
C SER A 29 -5.71 5.01 -3.24
N TRP A 30 -4.91 5.69 -4.07
CA TRP A 30 -5.43 6.39 -5.24
C TRP A 30 -4.39 6.50 -6.36
N ALA A 31 -4.88 6.95 -7.50
CA ALA A 31 -4.18 6.98 -8.78
C ALA A 31 -4.64 8.18 -9.62
N ASN A 32 -3.76 8.71 -10.47
CA ASN A 32 -4.11 9.68 -11.49
C ASN A 32 -3.63 9.17 -12.85
N PRO A 33 -4.46 8.46 -13.65
CA PRO A 33 -3.97 7.83 -14.88
C PRO A 33 -3.24 8.76 -15.87
N PRO A 34 -3.66 10.03 -16.05
CA PRO A 34 -2.91 11.02 -16.84
C PRO A 34 -1.51 11.39 -16.32
N VAL A 35 -1.24 11.23 -15.02
CA VAL A 35 0.03 11.55 -14.37
C VAL A 35 0.42 10.33 -13.54
N PRO A 36 1.22 9.39 -14.06
CA PRO A 36 1.26 7.98 -13.62
C PRO A 36 1.80 7.82 -12.19
N CYS A 37 1.00 8.22 -11.21
CA CYS A 37 1.29 8.18 -9.80
C CYS A 37 0.52 7.04 -9.15
N MET A 38 1.20 6.30 -8.28
CA MET A 38 0.62 5.25 -7.47
C MET A 38 0.77 5.65 -6.00
N ARG A 39 -0.35 5.69 -5.28
CA ARG A 39 -0.42 6.31 -3.95
C ARG A 39 -1.10 5.36 -2.98
N SER A 40 -0.39 5.01 -1.92
CA SER A 40 -0.93 4.47 -0.67
C SER A 40 -0.66 5.54 0.37
N ASP A 41 -1.62 6.40 0.68
CA ASP A 41 -1.37 7.59 1.51
C ASP A 41 -1.50 7.24 3.01
N PRO A 42 -0.39 7.16 3.77
CA PRO A 42 -0.46 6.91 5.21
C PRO A 42 -0.90 8.17 5.98
N GLN A 43 -1.53 7.95 7.12
CA GLN A 43 -1.87 9.01 8.07
C GLN A 43 -1.10 8.80 9.37
N PHE A 44 -0.27 9.78 9.73
CA PHE A 44 0.35 9.88 11.05
C PHE A 44 -0.72 10.17 12.13
N PRO A 45 -0.52 9.74 13.38
CA PRO A 45 -1.35 10.23 14.47
C PRO A 45 -1.10 11.71 14.69
N ASP A 46 -1.99 12.36 15.45
CA ASP A 46 -1.67 13.66 16.02
C ASP A 46 -0.43 13.51 16.92
N LEU A 47 0.51 14.46 16.80
CA LEU A 47 1.79 14.46 17.51
C LEU A 47 1.98 15.80 18.19
N GLU A 48 2.33 15.76 19.47
CA GLU A 48 2.71 16.96 20.21
C GLU A 48 4.10 17.46 19.78
N PRO A 49 4.43 18.75 20.04
CA PRO A 49 5.76 19.28 19.73
C PRO A 49 6.89 18.45 20.35
N GLY A 50 7.77 17.92 19.51
CA GLY A 50 8.90 17.09 19.92
C GLY A 50 8.65 15.58 19.88
N GLU A 51 7.41 15.15 19.63
CA GLU A 51 7.09 13.73 19.43
C GLU A 51 7.49 13.24 18.04
N SER A 52 7.59 11.92 17.90
CA SER A 52 7.89 11.26 16.63
C SER A 52 7.14 9.95 16.54
N HIS A 53 6.66 9.63 15.34
CA HIS A 53 6.02 8.36 15.04
C HIS A 53 6.65 7.74 13.80
N ARG A 54 6.63 6.41 13.74
CA ARG A 54 7.18 5.66 12.61
C ARG A 54 6.08 4.85 11.97
N ILE A 55 5.94 5.02 10.66
CA ILE A 55 5.07 4.23 9.80
C ILE A 55 5.97 3.32 8.97
N LYS A 56 5.62 2.04 8.91
CA LYS A 56 6.29 1.08 8.01
C LYS A 56 5.47 0.92 6.74
N GLY A 57 6.13 0.46 5.71
CA GLY A 57 5.52 0.17 4.43
C GLY A 57 6.32 -0.87 3.70
N TRP A 58 5.75 -1.32 2.59
CA TRP A 58 6.33 -2.37 1.79
C TRP A 58 6.24 -2.02 0.31
N VAL A 59 7.27 -2.47 -0.40
CA VAL A 59 7.35 -2.42 -1.85
C VAL A 59 7.67 -3.83 -2.31
N TRP A 60 6.78 -4.44 -3.08
CA TRP A 60 6.98 -5.76 -3.66
C TRP A 60 7.05 -5.69 -5.18
N PHE A 61 7.87 -6.57 -5.73
CA PHE A 61 7.91 -6.88 -7.16
C PHE A 61 7.35 -8.29 -7.33
N TYR A 62 6.26 -8.41 -8.09
CA TYR A 62 5.57 -9.68 -8.30
C TYR A 62 5.57 -10.03 -9.80
N ASP A 63 5.91 -11.29 -10.11
CA ASP A 63 5.89 -11.85 -11.46
C ASP A 63 4.84 -12.98 -11.51
N GLY A 64 3.73 -12.75 -12.21
CA GLY A 64 2.60 -13.66 -12.33
C GLY A 64 1.29 -12.98 -12.74
N GLU A 65 0.31 -13.78 -13.11
CA GLU A 65 -1.00 -13.33 -13.61
C GLU A 65 -2.06 -13.15 -12.49
N GLY A 66 -1.75 -13.57 -11.26
CA GLY A 66 -2.70 -13.70 -10.14
C GLY A 66 -2.55 -12.67 -9.04
N VAL A 67 -2.45 -11.37 -9.37
CA VAL A 67 -2.15 -10.31 -8.39
C VAL A 67 -3.15 -10.24 -7.23
N ASP A 68 -4.44 -10.49 -7.47
CA ASP A 68 -5.45 -10.43 -6.40
C ASP A 68 -5.29 -11.55 -5.38
N ALA A 69 -4.83 -12.74 -5.81
CA ALA A 69 -4.49 -13.84 -4.92
C ALA A 69 -3.23 -13.52 -4.11
N GLU A 70 -2.27 -12.85 -4.74
CA GLU A 70 -1.06 -12.37 -4.06
C GLU A 70 -1.40 -11.32 -3.00
N LEU A 71 -2.27 -10.34 -3.29
CA LEU A 71 -2.73 -9.36 -2.31
C LEU A 71 -3.40 -10.01 -1.09
N LYS A 72 -4.20 -11.07 -1.29
CA LYS A 72 -4.77 -11.87 -0.19
C LYS A 72 -3.71 -12.59 0.63
N ARG A 73 -2.62 -13.04 0.00
CA ARG A 73 -1.48 -13.64 0.72
C ARG A 73 -0.74 -12.57 1.52
N LEU A 74 -0.50 -11.40 0.93
CA LEU A 74 0.18 -10.27 1.57
C LEU A 74 -0.60 -9.77 2.79
N SER A 75 -1.92 -9.64 2.70
CA SER A 75 -2.78 -9.22 3.83
C SER A 75 -2.77 -10.20 5.00
N ARG A 76 -2.40 -11.47 4.77
CA ARG A 76 -2.28 -12.49 5.83
C ARG A 76 -0.87 -12.60 6.40
N THR A 77 0.13 -12.08 5.71
CA THR A 77 1.56 -12.24 6.06
C THR A 77 2.20 -10.94 6.53
N HIS A 78 1.56 -9.80 6.27
CA HIS A 78 2.01 -8.48 6.67
C HIS A 78 0.88 -7.78 7.42
N PHE A 79 1.17 -7.38 8.65
CA PHE A 79 0.25 -6.61 9.44
C PHE A 79 0.24 -5.15 8.96
N LEU A 80 -0.93 -4.67 8.54
CA LEU A 80 -1.16 -3.34 7.99
C LEU A 80 -2.29 -2.68 8.79
N PRO A 81 -2.01 -2.13 9.98
CA PRO A 81 -3.03 -1.50 10.80
C PRO A 81 -3.64 -0.32 10.06
N MET A 82 -4.96 -0.16 10.16
CA MET A 82 -5.68 0.97 9.57
C MET A 82 -5.54 2.22 10.46
N PRO A 83 -5.83 3.43 9.95
CA PRO A 83 -5.86 4.62 10.79
C PRO A 83 -6.76 4.42 12.02
N GLY A 84 -6.23 4.71 13.21
CA GLY A 84 -6.92 4.50 14.48
C GLY A 84 -6.71 3.12 15.12
N GLU A 85 -6.12 2.16 14.41
CA GLU A 85 -5.67 0.89 14.98
C GLU A 85 -4.25 1.05 15.53
N VAL A 86 -3.99 0.48 16.71
CA VAL A 86 -2.68 0.55 17.36
C VAL A 86 -1.83 -0.62 16.85
N SER A 87 -0.63 -0.33 16.34
CA SER A 87 0.36 -1.38 16.08
C SER A 87 0.73 -2.08 17.39
N PRO A 88 0.78 -3.42 17.44
CA PRO A 88 1.24 -4.14 18.64
C PRO A 88 2.70 -3.84 19.00
#